data_AF-A0A921DXD2-F1
#
_entry.id   AF-A0A921DXD2-F1
#
_cell.length_a   1.000
_cell.length_b   1.000
_cell.length_c   1.000
_cell.angle_alpha   90.00
_cell.angle_beta   90.00
_cell.angle_gamma   90.00
#
_symmetry.space_group_name_H-M   'P 1'
#
loop_
_entity.id
_entity.type
_entity.pdbx_description
1 polymer ?
#
loop_
_entity_poly.entity_id
_entity_poly.type
_entity_poly.pdbx_seq_one_letter_code
_entity_poly.pdbx_strand_id
1 'polypeptide(L)'
;MDIETIYTLVVSILITLAFIAFALFIFYKVKQVRTEQFRGGRRQYYNSLSRIWFGAFLIIFGTSTIVQFQTGVAYIIGAVFIFFGLLNILSFNRRRKHFKSVIPDEDREINEWYESQNKDASFKHSSTKVLSKKRV
;
A
#
# COMPACT_ATOMS: atom_id res chain seq x y z
N MET A 1 -38.11 4.42 -13.24
CA MET A 1 -37.14 3.60 -12.49
C MET A 1 -37.66 3.56 -11.08
N ASP A 2 -38.13 2.39 -10.66
CA ASP A 2 -38.81 2.20 -9.40
C ASP A 2 -37.82 2.27 -8.23
N ILE A 3 -38.29 2.63 -7.04
CA ILE A 3 -37.46 2.74 -5.83
C ILE A 3 -36.64 1.46 -5.58
N GLU A 4 -37.22 0.29 -5.85
CA GLU A 4 -36.54 -1.00 -5.74
C GLU A 4 -35.37 -1.15 -6.72
N THR A 5 -35.55 -0.70 -7.96
CA THR A 5 -34.48 -0.71 -8.98
C THR A 5 -33.37 0.28 -8.65
N ILE A 6 -33.69 1.42 -8.03
CA ILE A 6 -32.69 2.38 -7.55
C ILE A 6 -31.86 1.77 -6.40
N TYR A 7 -32.54 1.13 -5.45
CA TYR A 7 -31.90 0.51 -4.31
C TYR A 7 -30.93 -0.60 -4.71
N THR A 8 -31.37 -1.51 -5.57
CA THR A 8 -30.54 -2.61 -6.09
C THR A 8 -29.33 -2.10 -6.89
N LEU A 9 -29.49 -1.03 -7.67
CA LEU A 9 -28.37 -0.36 -8.34
C LEU A 9 -27.36 0.23 -7.35
N VAL A 10 -27.83 0.97 -6.35
CA VAL A 10 -26.96 1.59 -5.32
C VAL A 10 -26.14 0.52 -4.60
N VAL A 11 -26.77 -0.58 -4.18
CA VAL A 11 -26.05 -1.64 -3.48
C VAL A 11 -25.06 -2.35 -4.40
N SER A 12 -25.43 -2.63 -5.65
CA SER A 12 -24.51 -3.23 -6.63
C SER A 12 -23.27 -2.36 -6.86
N ILE A 13 -23.45 -1.04 -6.89
CA ILE A 13 -22.35 -0.07 -7.01
C ILE A 13 -21.46 -0.10 -5.75
N LEU A 14 -22.04 -0.06 -4.56
CA LEU A 14 -21.29 -0.12 -3.29
C LEU A 14 -20.47 -1.41 -3.17
N ILE A 15 -21.05 -2.55 -3.55
CA ILE A 15 -20.36 -3.85 -3.56
C ILE A 15 -19.21 -3.82 -4.57
N THR A 16 -19.44 -3.31 -5.77
CA THR A 16 -18.39 -3.18 -6.80
C THR A 16 -17.23 -2.31 -6.32
N LEU A 17 -17.52 -1.17 -5.70
CA LEU A 17 -16.53 -0.30 -5.06
C LEU A 17 -15.76 -1.02 -3.95
N ALA A 18 -16.43 -1.84 -3.14
CA ALA A 18 -15.78 -2.66 -2.14
C ALA A 18 -14.81 -3.67 -2.79
N PHE A 19 -15.22 -4.39 -3.83
CA PHE A 19 -14.32 -5.30 -4.56
C PHE A 19 -13.12 -4.58 -5.18
N ILE A 20 -13.30 -3.38 -5.73
CA ILE A 20 -12.20 -2.55 -6.25
C ILE A 20 -11.24 -2.15 -5.11
N ALA A 21 -11.77 -1.69 -3.97
CA ALA A 21 -10.95 -1.37 -2.80
C ALA A 21 -10.20 -2.59 -2.25
N PHE A 22 -10.81 -3.78 -2.31
CA PHE A 22 -10.18 -5.05 -1.95
C PHE A 22 -9.07 -5.47 -2.94
N ALA A 23 -9.32 -5.31 -4.23
CA ALA A 23 -8.31 -5.55 -5.27
C ALA A 23 -7.12 -4.59 -5.12
N LEU A 24 -7.37 -3.31 -4.84
CA LEU A 24 -6.33 -2.32 -4.52
C LEU A 24 -5.59 -2.70 -3.23
N PHE A 25 -6.29 -3.15 -2.19
CA PHE A 25 -5.67 -3.67 -0.97
C PHE A 25 -4.68 -4.79 -1.31
N ILE A 26 -5.10 -5.81 -2.04
CA ILE A 26 -4.23 -6.92 -2.48
C ILE A 26 -3.07 -6.39 -3.31
N PHE A 27 -3.31 -5.48 -4.27
CA PHE A 27 -2.27 -4.88 -5.10
C PHE A 27 -1.19 -4.18 -4.25
N TYR A 28 -1.58 -3.35 -3.28
CA TYR A 28 -0.65 -2.69 -2.36
C TYR A 28 0.04 -3.68 -1.42
N LYS A 29 -0.64 -4.75 -0.99
CA LYS A 29 -0.08 -5.82 -0.16
C LYS A 29 0.95 -6.66 -0.93
N VAL A 30 0.72 -6.92 -2.21
CA VAL A 30 1.68 -7.59 -3.11
C VAL A 30 2.89 -6.68 -3.37
N LYS A 31 2.67 -5.37 -3.57
CA LYS A 31 3.75 -4.39 -3.71
C LYS A 31 4.60 -4.29 -2.44
N GLN A 32 3.99 -4.40 -1.26
CA GLN A 32 4.69 -4.49 0.02
C GLN A 32 5.63 -5.69 0.07
N VAL A 33 5.17 -6.89 -0.33
CA VAL A 33 5.97 -8.12 -0.35
C VAL A 33 7.11 -8.04 -1.37
N ARG A 34 6.88 -7.45 -2.56
CA ARG A 34 7.96 -7.25 -3.55
C ARG A 34 8.98 -6.17 -3.16
N THR A 35 8.62 -5.22 -2.28
CA THR A 35 9.56 -4.17 -1.81
C THR A 35 10.46 -4.69 -0.68
N GLU A 36 10.29 -5.93 -0.22
CA GLU A 36 11.07 -6.54 0.87
C GLU A 36 12.56 -6.65 0.59
N GLN A 37 12.99 -6.51 -0.66
CA GLN A 37 14.36 -6.77 -1.07
C GLN A 37 15.30 -5.54 -1.04
N PHE A 38 14.82 -4.29 -0.84
CA PHE A 38 15.71 -3.13 -1.07
C PHE A 38 15.84 -2.01 -0.02
N ARG A 39 14.94 -1.77 0.95
CA ARG A 39 15.19 -0.81 2.08
C ARG A 39 14.03 -0.70 3.09
N GLY A 40 14.37 -0.62 4.38
CA GLY A 40 13.46 -0.80 5.52
C GLY A 40 12.41 0.30 5.76
N GLY A 41 12.65 1.57 5.43
CA GLY A 41 11.71 2.66 5.70
C GLY A 41 10.58 2.77 4.68
N ARG A 42 10.85 2.62 3.38
CA ARG A 42 9.79 2.56 2.35
C ARG A 42 8.80 1.42 2.55
N ARG A 43 9.25 0.28 3.09
CA ARG A 43 8.40 -0.89 3.40
C ARG A 43 7.28 -0.53 4.37
N GLN A 44 7.60 0.25 5.41
CA GLN A 44 6.59 0.62 6.40
C GLN A 44 5.61 1.67 5.85
N TYR A 45 6.01 2.50 4.89
CA TYR A 45 5.12 3.43 4.20
C TYR A 45 4.09 2.69 3.35
N TYR A 46 4.52 1.76 2.49
CA TYR A 46 3.59 0.95 1.68
C TYR A 46 2.68 0.04 2.53
N ASN A 47 3.19 -0.52 3.62
CA ASN A 47 2.39 -1.25 4.61
C ASN A 47 1.30 -0.35 5.24
N SER A 48 1.64 0.90 5.51
CA SER A 48 0.73 1.88 6.10
C SER A 48 -0.39 2.27 5.12
N LEU A 49 -0.06 2.51 3.85
CA LEU A 49 -1.07 2.76 2.82
C LEU A 49 -1.99 1.55 2.61
N SER A 50 -1.43 0.34 2.54
CA SER A 50 -2.22 -0.90 2.39
C SER A 50 -3.25 -1.06 3.52
N ARG A 51 -2.88 -0.77 4.76
CA ARG A 51 -3.80 -0.83 5.93
C ARG A 51 -4.94 0.19 5.86
N ILE A 52 -4.70 1.39 5.33
CA ILE A 52 -5.77 2.40 5.15
C ILE A 52 -6.78 1.91 4.12
N TRP A 53 -6.30 1.43 2.97
CA TRP A 53 -7.17 0.90 1.92
C TRP A 53 -7.96 -0.31 2.39
N PHE A 54 -7.35 -1.17 3.20
CA PHE A 54 -8.04 -2.27 3.88
C PHE A 54 -9.12 -1.76 4.83
N GLY A 55 -8.78 -0.79 5.69
CA GLY A 55 -9.74 -0.23 6.66
C GLY A 55 -10.92 0.45 5.98
N ALA A 56 -10.68 1.21 4.92
CA ALA A 56 -11.70 1.84 4.09
C ALA A 56 -12.61 0.79 3.41
N PHE A 57 -12.02 -0.29 2.87
CA PHE A 57 -12.78 -1.42 2.33
C PHE A 57 -13.73 -2.02 3.37
N LEU A 58 -13.24 -2.31 4.58
CA LEU A 58 -14.06 -2.93 5.63
C LEU A 58 -15.21 -2.02 6.05
N ILE A 59 -15.02 -0.70 6.12
CA ILE A 59 -16.09 0.24 6.48
C ILE A 59 -17.16 0.29 5.40
N ILE A 60 -16.76 0.39 4.13
CA ILE A 60 -17.67 0.41 2.98
C ILE A 60 -18.46 -0.89 2.91
N PHE A 61 -17.79 -2.04 3.05
CA PHE A 61 -18.38 -3.37 3.01
C PHE A 61 -19.30 -3.66 4.21
N GLY A 62 -18.90 -3.26 5.42
CA GLY A 62 -19.73 -3.40 6.61
C GLY A 62 -21.02 -2.58 6.50
N THR A 63 -20.91 -1.35 5.98
CA THR A 63 -22.07 -0.48 5.75
C THR A 63 -22.99 -1.06 4.67
N SER A 64 -22.44 -1.54 3.55
CA SER A 64 -23.26 -2.13 2.48
C SER A 64 -24.01 -3.39 2.93
N THR A 65 -23.40 -4.19 3.82
CA THR A 65 -24.03 -5.40 4.40
C THR A 65 -25.25 -5.05 5.27
N ILE A 66 -25.12 -4.01 6.10
CA ILE A 66 -26.22 -3.53 6.96
C ILE A 66 -27.39 -3.04 6.12
N VAL A 67 -27.10 -2.24 5.10
CA VAL A 67 -28.10 -1.73 4.17
C VAL A 67 -28.79 -2.91 3.48
N GLN A 68 -28.04 -3.80 2.83
CA GLN A 68 -28.58 -4.87 1.98
C GLN A 68 -29.52 -5.85 2.71
N PHE A 69 -29.12 -6.36 3.87
CA PHE A 69 -29.78 -7.50 4.48
C PHE A 69 -30.75 -7.13 5.61
N GLN A 70 -30.59 -5.97 6.25
CA GLN A 70 -31.42 -5.49 7.37
C GLN A 70 -31.75 -6.53 8.47
N THR A 71 -31.00 -7.63 8.56
CA THR A 71 -31.18 -8.70 9.55
C THR A 71 -30.32 -8.45 10.77
N GLY A 72 -30.70 -9.00 11.94
CA GLY A 72 -29.89 -8.92 13.15
C GLY A 72 -28.45 -9.43 12.95
N VAL A 73 -28.27 -10.46 12.12
CA VAL A 73 -26.96 -11.00 11.75
C VAL A 73 -26.15 -9.99 10.93
N ALA A 74 -26.78 -9.29 9.99
CA ALA A 74 -26.13 -8.27 9.17
C ALA A 74 -25.64 -7.08 10.00
N TYR A 75 -26.40 -6.67 11.02
CA TYR A 75 -25.96 -5.63 11.96
C TYR A 75 -24.70 -6.04 12.74
N ILE A 76 -24.64 -7.28 13.23
CA ILE A 76 -23.47 -7.81 13.94
C ILE A 76 -22.25 -7.83 13.02
N ILE A 77 -22.40 -8.42 11.84
CA ILE A 77 -21.30 -8.55 10.87
C ILE A 77 -20.82 -7.17 10.42
N GLY A 78 -21.74 -6.27 10.07
CA GLY A 78 -21.42 -4.91 9.65
C GLY A 78 -20.70 -4.11 10.74
N ALA A 79 -21.16 -4.21 12.00
CA ALA A 79 -20.52 -3.54 13.13
C ALA A 79 -19.08 -4.03 13.35
N VAL A 80 -18.84 -5.35 13.25
CA VAL A 80 -17.49 -5.93 13.36
C VAL A 80 -16.59 -5.40 12.24
N PHE A 81 -17.07 -5.38 11.00
CA PHE A 81 -16.28 -4.87 9.88
C PHE A 81 -15.94 -3.38 10.02
N ILE A 82 -16.90 -2.55 10.43
CA ILE A 82 -16.66 -1.12 10.69
C ILE A 82 -15.65 -0.93 11.82
N PHE A 83 -15.77 -1.69 12.91
CA PHE A 83 -14.85 -1.63 14.04
C PHE A 83 -13.41 -2.00 13.65
N PHE A 84 -13.23 -3.12 12.95
CA PHE A 84 -11.93 -3.52 12.42
C PHE A 84 -11.37 -2.50 11.41
N GLY A 85 -12.23 -1.89 10.60
CA GLY A 85 -11.84 -0.83 9.68
C GLY A 85 -11.27 0.39 10.40
N LEU A 86 -11.95 0.85 11.46
CA LEU A 86 -11.50 1.96 12.30
C LEU A 86 -10.14 1.67 12.95
N LEU A 87 -9.95 0.48 13.53
CA LEU A 87 -8.68 0.09 14.15
C LEU A 87 -7.50 0.15 13.16
N ASN A 88 -7.73 -0.31 11.93
CA ASN A 88 -6.73 -0.27 10.87
C ASN A 88 -6.36 1.17 10.49
N ILE A 89 -7.35 2.08 10.39
CA ILE A 89 -7.11 3.50 10.08
C ILE A 89 -6.42 4.23 11.24
N LEU A 90 -6.80 3.98 12.49
CA LEU A 90 -6.18 4.63 13.65
C LEU A 90 -4.69 4.27 13.79
N SER A 91 -4.33 3.03 13.42
CA SER A 91 -2.93 2.58 13.42
C SER A 91 -2.02 3.38 12.48
N PHE A 92 -2.58 4.03 11.46
CA PHE A 92 -1.85 4.87 10.51
C PHE A 92 -1.40 6.21 11.13
N ASN A 93 -2.24 6.82 11.96
CA ASN A 93 -2.02 8.19 12.42
C ASN A 93 -0.77 8.31 13.32
N ARG A 94 -0.42 7.25 14.05
CA ARG A 94 0.79 7.21 14.88
C ARG A 94 2.08 7.09 14.05
N ARG A 95 2.03 6.41 12.90
CA ARG A 95 3.23 6.15 12.09
C ARG A 95 3.60 7.31 11.17
N ARG A 96 2.64 8.15 10.76
CA ARG A 96 2.89 9.35 9.93
C ARG A 96 3.92 10.32 10.52
N LYS A 97 4.00 10.43 11.84
CA LYS A 97 4.97 11.33 12.51
C LYS A 97 6.43 10.85 12.38
N HIS A 98 6.68 9.56 12.21
CA HIS A 98 8.04 9.03 12.02
C HIS A 98 8.46 9.02 10.54
N PHE A 99 7.54 8.87 9.59
CA PHE A 99 7.90 8.84 8.17
C PHE A 99 8.43 10.16 7.62
N LYS A 100 7.88 11.30 8.05
CA LYS A 100 8.29 12.61 7.51
C LYS A 100 9.74 12.96 7.84
N SER A 101 10.30 12.37 8.90
CA SER A 101 11.69 12.55 9.32
C SER A 101 12.65 11.53 8.71
N VAL A 102 12.20 10.30 8.41
CA VAL A 102 13.07 9.21 7.94
C VAL A 102 13.26 9.20 6.42
N ILE A 103 12.27 9.66 5.66
CA ILE A 103 12.31 9.62 4.18
C ILE A 103 13.45 10.46 3.56
N PRO A 104 13.74 11.70 4.02
CA PRO A 104 14.82 12.50 3.44
C PRO A 104 16.20 11.85 3.63
N ASP A 105 16.43 11.19 4.76
CA ASP A 105 17.72 10.58 5.08
C ASP A 105 17.92 9.28 4.29
N GLU A 106 16.87 8.45 4.14
CA GLU A 106 16.95 7.23 3.31
C GLU A 106 17.23 7.55 1.83
N ASP A 107 16.64 8.61 1.28
CA ASP A 107 16.86 8.98 -0.12
C ASP A 107 18.29 9.48 -0.38
N ARG A 108 18.95 10.08 0.62
CA ARG A 108 20.37 10.45 0.55
C ARG A 108 21.27 9.22 0.58
N GLU A 109 21.05 8.30 1.52
CA GLU A 109 21.79 7.04 1.61
C GLU A 109 21.64 6.17 0.35
N ILE A 110 20.48 6.24 -0.31
CA ILE A 110 20.22 5.56 -1.58
C ILE A 110 21.04 6.17 -2.71
N ASN A 111 21.03 7.49 -2.85
CA ASN A 111 21.79 8.18 -3.89
C ASN A 111 23.29 7.97 -3.70
N GLU A 112 23.80 8.04 -2.47
CA GLU A 112 25.20 7.77 -2.16
C GLU A 112 25.61 6.32 -2.49
N TRP A 113 24.76 5.34 -2.19
CA TRP A 113 24.99 3.95 -2.57
C TRP A 113 25.00 3.75 -4.10
N TYR A 114 24.08 4.38 -4.83
CA TYR A 114 24.08 4.33 -6.31
C TYR A 114 25.32 5.01 -6.92
N GLU A 115 25.74 6.14 -6.36
CA GLU A 115 26.96 6.83 -6.80
C GLU A 115 28.23 6.02 -6.53
N SER A 116 28.30 5.32 -5.39
CA SER A 116 29.43 4.44 -5.08
C SER A 116 29.58 3.30 -6.09
N GLN A 117 28.49 2.60 -6.43
CA GLN A 117 28.49 1.53 -7.42
C GLN A 117 28.86 2.02 -8.83
N ASN A 118 28.41 3.21 -9.22
CA ASN A 118 28.75 3.79 -10.52
C ASN A 118 30.22 4.26 -10.59
N LYS A 119 30.80 4.76 -9.49
CA LYS A 119 32.23 5.07 -9.40
C LYS A 119 33.09 3.81 -9.52
N ASP A 120 32.66 2.72 -8.89
CA ASP A 120 33.36 1.44 -8.95
C ASP A 120 33.31 0.82 -10.36
N ALA A 121 32.16 0.91 -11.03
CA ALA A 121 31.99 0.46 -12.41
C ALA A 121 32.84 1.28 -13.41
N SER A 122 32.90 2.60 -13.23
CA SER A 122 33.72 3.48 -14.07
C SER A 122 35.22 3.34 -13.80
N PHE A 123 35.63 3.08 -12.56
CA PHE A 123 37.01 2.72 -12.22
C PHE A 123 37.43 1.42 -12.90
N LYS A 124 36.59 0.37 -12.82
CA LYS A 124 36.86 -0.94 -13.43
C LYS A 124 36.97 -0.86 -14.96
N HIS A 125 36.18 0.00 -15.61
CA HIS A 125 36.25 0.25 -17.05
C HIS A 125 37.52 1.02 -17.46
N SER A 126 37.97 1.95 -16.62
CA SER A 126 39.21 2.70 -16.86
C SER A 126 40.46 1.83 -16.66
N SER A 127 40.49 1.02 -15.60
CA SER A 127 41.59 0.08 -15.33
C SER A 127 41.71 -1.00 -16.42
N THR A 128 40.60 -1.51 -16.94
CA THR A 128 40.64 -2.51 -18.04
C THR A 128 41.16 -1.91 -19.36
N LYS A 129 40.82 -0.65 -19.69
CA LYS A 129 41.41 0.05 -20.85
C LYS A 129 42.91 0.29 -20.69
N VAL A 130 43.37 0.69 -19.51
CA VAL A 130 44.80 0.91 -19.23
C VAL A 130 45.57 -0.41 -19.28
N LEU A 131 45.03 -1.49 -18.71
CA LEU A 131 45.66 -2.82 -18.73
C LEU A 131 45.64 -3.49 -20.11
N SER A 132 44.66 -3.16 -20.96
CA SER A 132 44.63 -3.55 -22.37
C SER A 132 45.69 -2.80 -23.19
N LYS A 133 45.80 -1.49 -22.99
CA LYS A 133 46.78 -0.64 -23.69
C LYS A 133 48.24 -0.92 -23.30
N LYS A 134 48.49 -1.41 -22.10
CA LYS A 134 49.84 -1.75 -21.61
C LYS A 134 50.31 -3.16 -22.03
N ARG A 135 49.46 -3.92 -22.73
CA ARG A 135 49.72 -5.31 -23.14
C ARG A 135 50.07 -5.44 -24.63
N VAL A 136 50.36 -4.32 -25.30
CA VAL A 136 50.86 -4.18 -26.67
C VAL A 136 52.16 -3.42 -26.60
#